data_AF-A0A2S6V8S4-F1
#
_entry.id   AF-A0A2S6V8S4-F1
#
_cell.length_a   1.000
_cell.length_b   1.000
_cell.length_c   1.000
_cell.angle_alpha   90.00
_cell.angle_beta   90.00
_cell.angle_gamma   90.00
#
_symmetry.space_group_name_H-M   'P 1'
#
loop_
_entity.id
_entity.type
_entity.pdbx_description
1 polymer ?
#
loop_
_entity_poly.entity_id
_entity_poly.type
_entity_poly.pdbx_seq_one_letter_code
_entity_poly.pdbx_strand_id
1 'polypeptide(L)'
;MEISLELASQHFSKYAIAELLHYLNRSKWEQKYNKHQLKVELWAVGIWVREAGIISYQDLACFIRETTLLKASGLRVEKRLPNLFLVQGVQKSKYAVVRQNNHFRCECMLYQCRDNRLRTELPQLFEALNRKIFCHHTVAAYLSSKNQ
;
A
#
# COMPACT_ATOMS: atom_id res chain seq x y z
N MET A 1 2.14 -13.43 -15.72
CA MET A 1 2.85 -12.23 -15.23
C MET A 1 3.42 -12.60 -13.88
N GLU A 2 4.75 -12.61 -13.78
CA GLU A 2 5.43 -12.98 -12.55
C GLU A 2 5.63 -11.70 -11.73
N ILE A 3 5.14 -11.71 -10.49
CA ILE A 3 5.44 -10.64 -9.53
C ILE A 3 6.64 -11.07 -8.71
N SER A 4 7.48 -10.13 -8.32
CA SER A 4 8.58 -10.48 -7.43
C SER A 4 8.12 -10.73 -6.02
N LEU A 5 8.95 -11.48 -5.28
CA LEU A 5 8.76 -11.69 -3.85
C LEU A 5 8.76 -10.37 -3.08
N GLU A 6 9.58 -9.39 -3.48
CA GLU A 6 9.60 -8.09 -2.81
C GLU A 6 8.27 -7.36 -2.97
N LEU A 7 7.73 -7.26 -4.21
CA LEU A 7 6.44 -6.59 -4.43
C LEU A 7 5.31 -7.39 -3.80
N ALA A 8 5.34 -8.72 -3.91
CA ALA A 8 4.36 -9.62 -3.32
C ALA A 8 4.25 -9.43 -1.81
N SER A 9 5.38 -9.31 -1.12
CA SER A 9 5.42 -9.13 0.34
C SER A 9 4.70 -7.85 0.80
N GLN A 10 4.56 -6.83 -0.06
CA GLN A 10 3.92 -5.56 0.26
C GLN A 10 2.41 -5.53 0.01
N HIS A 11 1.88 -6.45 -0.77
CA HIS A 11 0.48 -6.43 -1.24
C HIS A 11 -0.29 -7.72 -0.98
N PHE A 12 0.40 -8.86 -0.92
CA PHE A 12 -0.20 -10.18 -0.87
C PHE A 12 0.35 -11.04 0.28
N SER A 13 0.90 -10.41 1.32
CA SER A 13 1.25 -11.14 2.53
C SER A 13 -0.03 -11.72 3.15
N LYS A 14 0.05 -12.94 3.67
CA LYS A 14 -1.11 -13.63 4.27
C LYS A 14 -1.79 -12.79 5.37
N TYR A 15 -1.01 -12.00 6.10
CA TYR A 15 -1.52 -11.05 7.09
C TYR A 15 -2.32 -9.92 6.45
N ALA A 16 -1.76 -9.26 5.43
CA ALA A 16 -2.47 -8.19 4.73
C ALA A 16 -3.76 -8.70 4.06
N ILE A 17 -3.74 -9.92 3.53
CA ILE A 17 -4.94 -10.54 2.93
C ILE A 17 -5.98 -10.89 3.99
N ALA A 18 -5.59 -11.41 5.15
CA ALA A 18 -6.52 -11.65 6.25
C ALA A 18 -7.19 -10.33 6.71
N GLU A 19 -6.41 -9.27 6.92
CA GLU A 19 -6.92 -7.93 7.27
C GLU A 19 -7.87 -7.39 6.19
N LEU A 20 -7.52 -7.55 4.91
CA LEU A 20 -8.38 -7.17 3.80
C LEU A 20 -9.69 -7.96 3.76
N LEU A 21 -9.66 -9.27 4.05
CA LEU A 21 -10.87 -10.08 4.13
C LEU A 21 -11.79 -9.62 5.26
N HIS A 22 -11.23 -9.24 6.42
CA HIS A 22 -12.01 -8.62 7.50
C HIS A 22 -12.61 -7.29 7.10
N TYR A 23 -11.82 -6.42 6.46
CA TYR A 23 -12.28 -5.14 5.93
C TYR A 23 -13.48 -5.31 4.99
N LEU A 24 -13.49 -6.38 4.20
CA LEU A 24 -14.59 -6.72 3.29
C LEU A 24 -15.74 -7.53 3.94
N ASN A 25 -15.73 -7.69 5.27
CA ASN A 25 -16.69 -8.52 6.02
C ASN A 25 -16.74 -9.99 5.56
N ARG A 26 -15.62 -10.53 5.09
CA ARG A 26 -15.47 -11.92 4.61
C ARG A 26 -14.70 -12.76 5.64
N SER A 27 -15.28 -12.99 6.82
CA SER A 27 -14.65 -13.74 7.93
C SER A 27 -15.01 -15.23 8.01
N LYS A 28 -15.92 -15.73 7.16
CA LYS A 28 -16.38 -17.14 7.25
C LYS A 28 -15.26 -18.18 7.16
N TRP A 29 -14.15 -17.87 6.48
CA TRP A 29 -13.00 -18.77 6.34
C TRP A 29 -12.33 -19.09 7.70
N GLU A 30 -12.46 -18.20 8.68
CA GLU A 30 -11.85 -18.36 10.01
C GLU A 30 -12.44 -19.51 10.82
N GLN A 31 -13.63 -19.99 10.44
CA GLN A 31 -14.25 -21.15 11.06
C GLN A 31 -13.46 -22.45 10.81
N LYS A 32 -12.62 -22.48 9.77
CA LYS A 32 -11.91 -23.69 9.33
C LYS A 32 -10.41 -23.47 9.10
N TYR A 33 -9.98 -22.25 8.82
CA TYR A 33 -8.61 -21.92 8.45
C TYR A 33 -8.08 -20.77 9.30
N ASN A 34 -6.78 -20.82 9.61
CA ASN A 34 -6.07 -19.68 10.18
C ASN A 34 -5.40 -18.83 9.07
N LYS A 35 -5.01 -17.60 9.41
CA LYS A 35 -4.38 -16.67 8.44
C LYS A 35 -3.14 -17.24 7.75
N HIS A 36 -2.38 -18.12 8.39
CA HIS A 36 -1.17 -18.72 7.81
C HIS A 36 -1.49 -19.79 6.77
N GLN A 37 -2.71 -20.30 6.76
CA GLN A 37 -3.18 -21.32 5.81
C GLN A 37 -3.77 -20.74 4.54
N LEU A 38 -4.01 -19.41 4.49
CA LEU A 38 -4.54 -18.74 3.29
C LEU A 38 -3.65 -19.00 2.07
N LYS A 39 -4.28 -19.39 0.96
CA LYS A 39 -3.64 -19.56 -0.34
C LYS A 39 -4.10 -18.44 -1.27
N VAL A 40 -3.14 -17.68 -1.78
CA VAL A 40 -3.36 -16.46 -2.55
C VAL A 40 -2.75 -16.64 -3.94
N GLU A 41 -3.54 -16.39 -4.97
CA GLU A 41 -3.14 -16.47 -6.37
C GLU A 41 -3.54 -15.19 -7.10
N LEU A 42 -2.70 -14.74 -8.03
CA LEU A 42 -2.96 -13.55 -8.83
C LEU A 42 -3.76 -13.90 -10.08
N TRP A 43 -4.83 -13.14 -10.32
CA TRP A 43 -5.73 -13.32 -11.43
C TRP A 43 -5.88 -11.99 -12.19
N ALA A 44 -6.33 -12.04 -13.44
CA ALA A 44 -6.45 -10.83 -14.26
C ALA A 44 -7.41 -9.78 -13.65
N VAL A 45 -8.42 -10.23 -12.90
CA VAL A 45 -9.48 -9.39 -12.31
C VAL A 45 -9.24 -9.04 -10.84
N GLY A 46 -8.21 -9.59 -10.21
CA GLY A 46 -7.98 -9.42 -8.78
C GLY A 46 -7.08 -10.51 -8.20
N ILE A 47 -7.23 -10.75 -6.90
CA ILE A 47 -6.55 -11.84 -6.20
C ILE A 47 -7.56 -12.90 -5.80
N TRP A 48 -7.28 -14.14 -6.14
CA TRP A 48 -8.07 -15.27 -5.69
C TRP A 48 -7.51 -15.76 -4.36
N VAL A 49 -8.35 -15.76 -3.34
CA VAL A 49 -8.08 -16.43 -2.07
C VAL A 49 -8.89 -17.70 -2.06
N ARG A 50 -8.21 -18.87 -2.06
CA ARG A 50 -8.89 -20.17 -2.19
C ARG A 50 -9.99 -20.35 -1.15
N GLU A 51 -9.77 -19.85 0.06
CA GLU A 51 -10.68 -19.98 1.20
C GLU A 51 -11.80 -18.92 1.22
N ALA A 52 -11.72 -17.86 0.42
CA ALA A 52 -12.60 -16.69 0.55
C ALA A 52 -13.05 -16.04 -0.79
N GLY A 53 -12.70 -16.63 -1.93
CA GLY A 53 -13.06 -16.17 -3.27
C GLY A 53 -12.18 -15.03 -3.79
N ILE A 54 -12.65 -14.35 -4.84
CA ILE A 54 -11.90 -13.29 -5.53
C ILE A 54 -12.08 -11.95 -4.80
N ILE A 55 -10.99 -11.25 -4.56
CA ILE A 55 -10.94 -9.85 -4.12
C ILE A 55 -10.51 -9.00 -5.32
N SER A 56 -11.28 -7.98 -5.67
CA SER A 56 -10.96 -7.15 -6.84
C SER A 56 -9.73 -6.27 -6.57
N TYR A 57 -9.04 -5.84 -7.65
CA TYR A 57 -7.96 -4.85 -7.50
C TYR A 57 -8.46 -3.50 -6.98
N GLN A 58 -9.74 -3.17 -7.17
CA GLN A 58 -10.34 -1.95 -6.62
C GLN A 58 -10.50 -2.03 -5.10
N ASP A 59 -10.97 -3.16 -4.59
CA ASP A 59 -11.08 -3.41 -3.14
C ASP A 59 -9.69 -3.34 -2.48
N LEU A 60 -8.70 -4.00 -3.09
CA LEU A 60 -7.32 -3.95 -2.63
C LEU A 60 -6.76 -2.52 -2.65
N ALA A 61 -7.01 -1.76 -3.71
CA ALA A 61 -6.58 -0.37 -3.81
C ALA A 61 -7.26 0.52 -2.74
N CYS A 62 -8.54 0.31 -2.46
CA CYS A 62 -9.26 1.02 -1.40
C CYS A 62 -8.64 0.75 -0.04
N PHE A 63 -8.47 -0.52 0.30
CA PHE A 63 -7.83 -0.95 1.54
C PHE A 63 -6.41 -0.40 1.69
N ILE A 64 -5.58 -0.45 0.64
CA ILE A 64 -4.22 0.12 0.66
C ILE A 64 -4.27 1.63 0.93
N ARG A 65 -5.18 2.38 0.28
CA ARG A 65 -5.30 3.83 0.49
C ARG A 65 -5.70 4.15 1.92
N GLU A 66 -6.72 3.49 2.46
CA GLU A 66 -7.22 3.72 3.81
C GLU A 66 -6.21 3.33 4.89
N THR A 67 -5.62 2.13 4.80
CA THR A 67 -4.60 1.70 5.75
C THR A 67 -3.35 2.58 5.71
N THR A 68 -2.98 3.07 4.52
CA THR A 68 -1.87 4.02 4.38
C THR A 68 -2.23 5.37 4.98
N LEU A 69 -3.47 5.84 4.80
CA LEU A 69 -3.97 7.08 5.40
C LEU A 69 -3.98 7.02 6.93
N LEU A 70 -4.48 5.92 7.49
CA LEU A 70 -4.47 5.68 8.94
C LEU A 70 -3.06 5.65 9.51
N LYS A 71 -2.11 5.01 8.81
CA LYS A 71 -0.70 5.01 9.22
C LYS A 71 -0.06 6.40 9.10
N ALA A 72 -0.49 7.19 8.12
CA ALA A 72 0.05 8.52 7.86
C ALA A 72 -0.42 9.57 8.89
N SER A 73 -1.65 9.46 9.39
CA SER A 73 -2.24 10.47 10.29
C SER A 73 -1.49 10.63 11.61
N GLY A 74 -0.80 9.58 12.08
CA GLY A 74 0.01 9.62 13.30
C GLY A 74 1.45 10.11 13.11
N LEU A 75 1.86 10.46 11.89
CA LEU A 75 3.25 10.82 11.60
C LEU A 75 3.50 12.31 11.75
N ARG A 76 4.58 12.66 12.45
CA ARG A 76 5.07 14.04 12.49
C ARG A 76 5.74 14.39 11.15
N VAL A 77 5.40 15.56 10.62
CA VAL A 77 5.93 16.09 9.36
C VAL A 77 6.58 17.44 9.61
N GLU A 78 7.80 17.60 9.14
CA GLU A 78 8.52 18.86 9.15
C GLU A 78 8.74 19.34 7.71
N LYS A 79 8.19 20.50 7.36
CA LYS A 79 8.43 21.13 6.05
C LYS A 79 9.75 21.90 6.09
N ARG A 80 10.72 21.50 5.25
CA ARG A 80 12.05 22.13 5.17
C ARG A 80 12.17 23.12 4.02
N LEU A 81 11.57 22.80 2.88
CA LEU A 81 11.50 23.66 1.68
C LEU A 81 10.09 23.54 1.06
N PRO A 82 9.71 24.40 0.10
CA PRO A 82 8.39 24.30 -0.55
C PRO A 82 8.08 22.90 -1.10
N ASN A 83 9.10 22.18 -1.56
CA ASN A 83 8.98 20.85 -2.16
C ASN A 83 9.66 19.74 -1.34
N LEU A 84 10.14 20.01 -0.11
CA LEU A 84 10.87 19.04 0.71
C LEU A 84 10.25 18.93 2.11
N PHE A 85 9.89 17.70 2.47
CA PHE A 85 9.33 17.33 3.75
C PHE A 85 10.21 16.26 4.38
N LEU A 86 10.39 16.35 5.69
CA LEU A 86 10.96 15.28 6.49
C LEU A 86 9.84 14.66 7.32
N VAL A 87 9.56 13.38 7.08
CA VAL A 87 8.49 12.66 7.78
C VAL A 87 9.11 11.69 8.76
N GLN A 88 8.58 11.63 9.98
CA GLN A 88 9.00 10.67 11.00
C GLN A 88 8.97 9.23 10.46
N GLY A 89 10.03 8.48 10.74
CA GLY A 89 10.14 7.07 10.40
C GLY A 89 10.38 6.18 11.63
N VAL A 90 10.28 4.87 11.41
CA VAL A 90 10.58 3.84 12.44
C VAL A 90 12.00 3.29 12.27
N GLN A 91 12.38 2.85 11.05
CA GLN A 91 13.71 2.29 10.78
C GLN A 91 14.81 3.37 10.69
N LYS A 92 14.42 4.59 10.35
CA LYS A 92 15.26 5.80 10.32
C LYS A 92 14.47 6.90 11.01
N SER A 93 15.16 7.85 11.65
CA SER A 93 14.52 8.94 12.40
C SER A 93 13.57 9.77 11.53
N LYS A 94 14.00 10.09 10.30
CA LYS A 94 13.20 10.80 9.30
C LYS A 94 13.46 10.24 7.91
N TYR A 95 12.45 10.32 7.07
CA TYR A 95 12.52 10.05 5.64
C TYR A 95 12.29 11.35 4.86
N ALA A 96 13.10 11.58 3.84
CA ALA A 96 12.88 12.63 2.87
C ALA A 96 11.68 12.28 1.97
N VAL A 97 10.78 13.25 1.82
CA VAL A 97 9.69 13.22 0.85
C VAL A 97 9.78 14.47 -0.01
N VAL A 98 9.93 14.27 -1.32
CA VAL A 98 10.07 15.36 -2.31
C VAL A 98 8.81 15.46 -3.14
N ARG A 99 8.26 16.67 -3.29
CA ARG A 99 7.17 16.96 -4.22
C ARG A 99 7.76 17.35 -5.59
N GLN A 100 7.47 16.57 -6.62
CA GLN A 100 7.89 16.82 -8.01
C GLN A 100 6.68 16.61 -8.93
N ASN A 101 6.38 17.58 -9.79
CA ASN A 101 5.29 17.48 -10.77
C ASN A 101 3.95 17.00 -10.16
N ASN A 102 3.57 17.58 -9.00
CA ASN A 102 2.39 17.18 -8.21
C ASN A 102 2.38 15.74 -7.66
N HIS A 103 3.49 15.02 -7.72
CA HIS A 103 3.67 13.72 -7.09
C HIS A 103 4.61 13.82 -5.89
N PHE A 104 4.33 13.05 -4.85
CA PHE A 104 5.20 12.92 -3.69
C PHE A 104 6.03 11.65 -3.86
N ARG A 105 7.36 11.80 -3.76
CA ARG A 105 8.32 10.71 -3.84
C ARG A 105 9.00 10.55 -2.50
N CYS A 106 9.17 9.33 -2.02
CA CYS A 106 9.78 9.06 -0.72
C CYS A 106 10.98 8.13 -0.90
N GLU A 107 12.02 8.33 -0.09
CA GLU A 107 13.18 7.45 -0.09
C GLU A 107 12.98 6.15 0.71
N CYS A 108 11.81 5.93 1.33
CA CYS A 108 11.59 4.71 2.10
C CYS A 108 11.50 3.47 1.19
N MET A 109 11.94 2.32 1.70
CA MET A 109 12.01 1.07 0.94
C MET A 109 10.64 0.65 0.36
N LEU A 110 9.56 0.86 1.11
CA LEU A 110 8.20 0.58 0.64
C LEU A 110 7.85 1.38 -0.62
N TYR A 111 8.19 2.67 -0.64
CA TYR A 111 7.97 3.52 -1.81
C TYR A 111 8.84 3.07 -2.97
N GLN A 112 10.14 2.89 -2.75
CA GLN A 112 11.09 2.50 -3.79
C GLN A 112 10.69 1.17 -4.45
N CYS A 113 10.33 0.15 -3.65
CA CYS A 113 9.86 -1.13 -4.17
C CYS A 113 8.61 -0.97 -5.05
N ARG A 114 7.63 -0.19 -4.59
CA ARG A 114 6.39 0.05 -5.35
C ARG A 114 6.63 0.88 -6.61
N ASP A 115 7.42 1.96 -6.53
CA ASP A 115 7.73 2.84 -7.66
C ASP A 115 8.44 2.08 -8.79
N ASN A 116 9.39 1.21 -8.43
CA ASN A 116 10.17 0.47 -9.40
C ASN A 116 9.38 -0.65 -10.11
N ARG A 117 8.41 -1.27 -9.42
CA ARG A 117 7.84 -2.56 -9.85
C ARG A 117 6.34 -2.55 -10.14
N LEU A 118 5.56 -1.76 -9.41
CA LEU A 118 4.09 -1.87 -9.42
C LEU A 118 3.49 -1.65 -10.82
N ARG A 119 4.04 -0.71 -11.58
CA ARG A 119 3.57 -0.37 -12.93
C ARG A 119 3.73 -1.53 -13.92
N THR A 120 4.81 -2.29 -13.80
CA THR A 120 5.16 -3.36 -14.75
C THR A 120 4.60 -4.71 -14.32
N GLU A 121 4.61 -5.01 -13.02
CA GLU A 121 4.25 -6.33 -12.50
C GLU A 121 2.78 -6.46 -12.09
N LEU A 122 2.13 -5.34 -11.75
CA LEU A 122 0.72 -5.30 -11.31
C LEU A 122 0.00 -4.08 -11.92
N PRO A 123 -0.05 -3.96 -13.26
CA PRO A 123 -0.61 -2.79 -13.93
C PRO A 123 -2.08 -2.54 -13.55
N GLN A 124 -2.88 -3.60 -13.34
CA GLN A 124 -4.28 -3.47 -12.93
C GLN A 124 -4.42 -2.82 -11.55
N LEU A 125 -3.55 -3.17 -10.60
CA LEU A 125 -3.53 -2.54 -9.27
C LEU A 125 -3.01 -1.10 -9.37
N PHE A 126 -2.02 -0.84 -10.23
CA PHE A 126 -1.53 0.52 -10.47
C PHE A 126 -2.63 1.43 -11.02
N GLU A 127 -3.43 0.94 -11.97
CA GLU A 127 -4.61 1.66 -12.48
C GLU A 127 -5.67 1.86 -11.39
N ALA A 128 -5.98 0.83 -10.58
CA ALA A 128 -6.91 0.95 -9.46
C ALA A 128 -6.44 1.95 -8.39
N LEU A 129 -5.13 2.16 -8.25
CA LEU A 129 -4.51 3.18 -7.41
C LEU A 129 -4.45 4.57 -8.07
N ASN A 130 -5.15 4.77 -9.20
CA ASN A 130 -5.13 6.00 -9.99
C ASN A 130 -3.71 6.40 -10.39
N ARG A 131 -2.88 5.42 -10.75
CA ARG A 131 -1.49 5.61 -11.19
C ARG A 131 -0.60 6.32 -10.18
N LYS A 132 -0.89 6.16 -8.87
CA LYS A 132 -0.12 6.75 -7.78
C LYS A 132 0.57 5.68 -6.95
N ILE A 133 1.77 6.02 -6.47
CA ILE A 133 2.53 5.19 -5.54
C ILE A 133 2.30 5.70 -4.12
N PHE A 134 1.84 4.81 -3.26
CA PHE A 134 1.50 5.13 -1.88
C PHE A 134 2.54 4.54 -0.92
N CYS A 135 3.00 5.36 0.02
CA CYS A 135 3.51 4.92 1.31
C CYS A 135 2.98 5.88 2.39
N HIS A 136 3.06 5.50 3.66
CA HIS A 136 2.51 6.36 4.72
C HIS A 136 3.23 7.72 4.80
N HIS A 137 4.51 7.80 4.43
CA HIS A 137 5.23 9.07 4.38
C HIS A 137 4.76 9.99 3.25
N THR A 138 4.52 9.48 2.03
CA THR A 138 4.02 10.32 0.93
C THR A 138 2.64 10.87 1.23
N VAL A 139 1.79 10.05 1.87
CA VAL A 139 0.45 10.49 2.31
C VAL A 139 0.55 11.51 3.44
N ALA A 140 1.43 11.32 4.43
CA ALA A 140 1.60 12.28 5.52
C ALA A 140 2.07 13.66 5.01
N ALA A 141 3.04 13.68 4.09
CA ALA A 141 3.50 14.91 3.45
C ALA A 141 2.38 15.60 2.65
N TYR A 142 1.57 14.82 1.92
CA TYR A 142 0.42 15.33 1.19
C TYR A 142 -0.61 15.98 2.12
N LEU A 143 -0.99 15.31 3.21
CA LEU A 143 -1.93 15.84 4.21
C LEU A 143 -1.40 17.13 4.84
N SER A 144 -0.11 17.14 5.22
CA SER A 144 0.55 18.33 5.77
C SER A 144 0.55 19.51 4.79
N SER A 145 0.68 19.25 3.49
CA SER A 145 0.65 20.29 2.45
C SER A 145 -0.73 20.90 2.17
N LYS A 146 -1.81 20.26 2.64
CA LYS A 146 -3.19 20.73 2.49
C LYS A 146 -3.68 21.58 3.67
N ASN A 147 -3.06 21.42 4.83
CA ASN A 147 -3.44 22.11 6.06
C ASN A 147 -2.63 23.40 6.28
N GLN A 148 -2.02 23.93 5.21
CA GLN A 148 -1.26 25.18 5.16
C GLN A 148 -1.89 26.08 4.11
#